data_AF-A0A5E4LYY5-F1
#
_entry.id   AF-A0A5E4LYY5-F1
#
_cell.length_a   1.000
_cell.length_b   1.000
_cell.length_c   1.000
_cell.angle_alpha   90.00
_cell.angle_beta   90.00
_cell.angle_gamma   90.00
#
_symmetry.space_group_name_H-M   'P 1'
#
loop_
_entity.id
_entity.type
_entity.pdbx_description
1 polymer ?
#
loop_
_entity_poly.entity_id
_entity_poly.type
_entity_poly.pdbx_seq_one_letter_code
_entity_poly.pdbx_strand_id
1 'polypeptide(L)' 'MPIFNRGERVRITEAKRDPEKIYIVKDIKKIRRGGFLYLLKSLERHSVFRLFYENNESLLERIS' A
#
# COMPACT_ATOMS: atom_id res chain seq x y z
N MET A 1 11.07 -6.41 -10.24
CA MET A 1 10.14 -7.25 -9.45
C MET A 1 9.16 -6.33 -8.74
N PRO A 2 7.89 -6.70 -8.53
CA PRO A 2 7.04 -5.99 -7.58
C PRO A 2 7.71 -6.09 -6.20
N ILE A 3 7.79 -4.95 -5.50
CA ILE A 3 8.48 -4.86 -4.19
C ILE A 3 7.68 -5.58 -3.09
N PHE A 4 6.37 -5.76 -3.33
CA PHE A 4 5.44 -6.40 -2.41
C PHE A 4 4.68 -7.55 -3.08
N ASN A 5 4.08 -8.40 -2.26
CA ASN A 5 3.24 -9.52 -2.67
C ASN A 5 1.80 -9.35 -2.16
N ARG A 6 0.84 -9.97 -2.86
CA ARG A 6 -0.54 -10.07 -2.35
C ARG A 6 -0.53 -10.79 -1.00
N GLY A 7 -1.29 -10.28 -0.05
CA GLY A 7 -1.36 -10.81 1.33
C GLY A 7 -0.40 -10.14 2.30
N GLU A 8 0.64 -9.45 1.82
CA GLU A 8 1.58 -8.75 2.71
C GLU A 8 0.89 -7.60 3.46
N ARG A 9 1.30 -7.41 4.71
CA ARG A 9 0.87 -6.31 5.57
C ARG A 9 1.80 -5.12 5.34
N VAL A 10 1.20 -3.97 5.07
CA VAL A 10 1.93 -2.75 4.75
C VAL A 10 1.33 -1.55 5.48
N ARG A 11 2.16 -0.53 5.64
CA ARG A 11 1.81 0.80 6.11
C ARG A 11 2.18 1.82 5.04
N ILE A 12 1.44 2.92 4.96
CA ILE A 12 1.75 4.02 4.04
C ILE A 12 2.59 5.04 4.82
N THR A 13 3.78 5.40 4.33
CA THR A 13 4.73 6.29 5.02
C THR A 13 4.50 7.79 4.75
N GLU A 14 3.31 8.19 4.32
CA GLU A 14 2.99 9.61 4.11
C GLU A 14 3.11 10.38 5.43
N ALA A 15 4.00 11.38 5.48
CA ALA A 15 4.28 12.21 6.65
C ALA A 15 3.07 12.97 7.25
N LYS A 16 1.90 12.91 6.58
CA LYS A 16 0.65 13.54 7.02
C LYS A 16 -0.50 12.54 7.25
N ARG A 17 -0.28 11.24 7.06
CA ARG A 17 -1.33 10.23 7.26
C ARG A 17 -1.01 9.32 8.42
N ASP A 18 -2.09 8.97 9.10
CA ASP A 18 -2.17 8.13 10.30
C ASP A 18 -1.15 6.97 10.25
N PRO A 19 0.00 7.10 10.94
CA PRO A 19 1.08 6.12 10.84
C PRO A 19 0.71 4.78 11.47
N GLU A 20 -0.41 4.69 12.19
CA GLU A 20 -0.83 3.43 12.83
C GLU A 20 -1.63 2.52 11.90
N LYS A 21 -2.09 3.03 10.75
CA LYS A 21 -3.03 2.29 9.90
C LYS A 21 -2.34 1.21 9.08
N ILE A 22 -2.71 -0.05 9.35
CA ILE A 22 -2.20 -1.24 8.64
C ILE A 22 -3.17 -1.67 7.55
N TYR A 23 -2.60 -2.01 6.39
CA TYR A 23 -3.31 -2.52 5.24
C TYR A 23 -2.79 -3.90 4.82
N ILE A 24 -3.61 -4.66 4.09
CA ILE A 24 -3.18 -5.84 3.34
C ILE A 24 -3.18 -5.51 1.86
N VAL A 25 -2.12 -5.90 1.15
CA VAL A 25 -2.05 -5.84 -0.31
C VAL A 25 -3.01 -6.86 -0.91
N LYS A 26 -4.02 -6.39 -1.66
CA LYS A 26 -4.99 -7.23 -2.36
C LYS A 26 -4.66 -7.40 -3.83
N ASP A 27 -4.14 -6.35 -4.45
CA ASP A 27 -3.70 -6.43 -5.84
C ASP A 27 -2.56 -5.47 -6.15
N ILE A 28 -1.82 -5.76 -7.22
CA ILE A 28 -0.65 -5.00 -7.67
C ILE A 28 -0.72 -4.90 -9.19
N LYS A 29 -0.67 -3.67 -9.71
CA LYS A 29 -0.63 -3.39 -11.13
C LYS A 29 0.58 -2.54 -11.48
N LYS A 30 1.46 -3.07 -12.33
CA LYS A 30 2.56 -2.29 -12.90
C LYS A 30 2.00 -1.27 -13.89
N ILE A 31 2.42 -0.02 -13.79
CA ILE A 31 2.04 1.03 -14.74
C ILE A 31 3.16 1.32 -15.74
N ARG A 32 2.81 1.85 -16.92
CA ARG A 32 3.74 2.03 -18.07
C ARG A 32 4.96 2.90 -17.77
N ARG A 33 4.91 3.74 -16.72
CA ARG A 33 6.00 4.65 -16.31
C ARG A 33 6.95 4.05 -15.26
N GLY A 34 6.89 2.74 -15.02
CA GLY A 34 7.77 2.05 -14.06
C GLY A 34 7.29 2.06 -12.61
N GLY A 35 6.22 2.79 -12.29
CA GLY A 35 5.57 2.75 -10.97
C GLY A 35 4.66 1.53 -10.77
N PHE A 36 4.18 1.40 -9.53
CA PHE A 36 3.22 0.38 -9.12
C PHE A 36 1.97 1.02 -8.52
N LEU A 37 0.82 0.45 -8.86
CA LEU A 37 -0.47 0.77 -8.26
C LEU A 37 -0.91 -0.42 -7.40
N TYR A 38 -1.18 -0.17 -6.13
CA TYR A 38 -1.58 -1.17 -5.16
C TYR A 38 -3.05 -0.99 -4.79
N LEU A 39 -3.77 -2.10 -4.70
CA LEU A 39 -5.06 -2.15 -4.03
C LEU A 39 -4.83 -2.62 -2.59
N LEU A 40 -5.15 -1.75 -1.63
CA LEU A 40 -4.95 -1.97 -0.21
C LEU A 40 -6.31 -2.16 0.46
N LYS A 41 -6.40 -3.11 1.39
CA LYS A 41 -7.56 -3.28 2.27
C LYS A 41 -7.15 -2.94 3.70
N SER A 42 -7.82 -1.98 4.32
CA SER A 42 -7.59 -1.66 5.74
C SER A 42 -7.98 -2.84 6.63
N LEU A 43 -7.18 -3.07 7.68
CA LEU A 43 -7.45 -4.06 8.72
C LEU A 43 -8.32 -3.55 9.87
N GLU A 44 -8.76 -2.30 9.83
CA GLU A 44 -9.65 -1.74 10.85
C GLU A 44 -11.07 -2.29 10.73
N ARG A 45 -11.89 -2.04 11.77
CA ARG A 45 -13.29 -2.51 11.86
C ARG A 45 -14.13 -2.18 10.63
N HIS A 46 -13.85 -1.06 9.97
CA HIS A 46 -14.43 -0.74 8.67
C HIS A 46 -13.43 -1.06 7.57
N SER A 47 -13.66 -2.19 6.88
CA SER A 47 -12.84 -2.66 5.76
C SER A 47 -12.95 -1.73 4.55
N VAL A 48 -12.17 -0.65 4.55
CA VAL A 48 -12.08 0.29 3.42
C VAL A 48 -11.00 -0.19 2.43
N PHE A 49 -11.35 -0.19 1.15
CA PHE A 49 -10.38 -0.37 0.08
C PHE A 49 -9.78 0.97 -0.34
N ARG A 50 -8.48 0.97 -0.63
CA ARG A 50 -7.75 2.15 -1.09
C ARG A 50 -6.87 1.78 -2.27
N LEU A 51 -6.89 2.60 -3.31
CA LEU A 51 -5.88 2.58 -4.35
C LEU A 51 -4.71 3.45 -3.90
N PHE A 52 -3.51 2.89 -3.94
CA PHE A 52 -2.28 3.57 -3.56
C PHE A 52 -1.29 3.53 -4.73
N TYR A 53 -0.85 4.71 -5.16
CA TYR A 53 0.17 4.85 -6.18
C TYR A 53 1.49 5.21 -5.51
N GLU A 54 2.48 4.33 -5.65
CA GLU A 54 3.80 4.55 -5.07
C GLU A 54 4.59 5.56 -5.92
N ASN A 55 5.11 6.61 -5.27
CA ASN A 55 5.92 7.66 -5.87
C ASN A 55 7.02 8.09 -4.88
N ASN A 56 7.88 9.04 -5.27
CA ASN A 56 9.02 9.47 -4.43
C ASN A 56 8.63 10.14 -3.10
N GLU A 57 7.37 10.52 -2.92
CA GLU A 57 6.87 11.23 -1.74
C GLU A 57 6.04 10.33 -0.82
N SER A 58 5.64 9.15 -1.28
CA SER A 58 4.72 8.25 -0.58
C SER A 58 5.08 6.82 -0.91
N LEU A 59 5.62 6.12 0.10
CA LEU A 59 6.07 4.74 -0.02
C LEU A 59 5.22 3.80 0.82
N LEU A 60 5.32 2.52 0.50
CA LEU A 60 4.84 1.46 1.37
C LEU A 60 5.99 0.96 2.25
N GLU A 61 5.70 0.74 3.52
CA GLU A 61 6.59 0.08 4.48
C GLU A 61 6.01 -1.30 4.82
N ARG A 62 6.87 -2.31 4.87
CA ARG A 62 6.50 -3.67 5.24
C ARG A 62 6.37 -3.79 6.76
N ILE A 63 5.29 -4.41 7.21
CA ILE A 63 5.10 -4.76 8.63
C ILE A 63 5.32 -6.26 8.80
N SER A 64 6.33 -6.62 9.58
CA SER A 64 6.68 -8.00 9.97
C SER A 64 5.67 -8.58 10.97
#